data_AF-A0A6N4VDN6-F1
#
_entry.id   AF-A0A6N4VDN6-F1
#
_cell.length_a   1.000
_cell.length_b   1.000
_cell.length_c   1.000
_cell.angle_alpha   90.00
_cell.angle_beta   90.00
_cell.angle_gamma   90.00
#
_symmetry.space_group_name_H-M   'P 1'
#
loop_
_entity.id
_entity.type
_entity.pdbx_description
1 polymer ?
#
loop_
_entity_poly.entity_id
_entity_poly.type
_entity_poly.pdbx_seq_one_letter_code
_entity_poly.pdbx_strand_id
1 'polypeptide(L)'
;MWRNAWSEFIPFLDYDTEIRKVICSTNAIESLNARYRRAVRARGHFPTEQAALKCLYLVTRSLDPTGTGQKRWTMRWKPALNAFAITFADRMPGSETT
;
A
#
# COMPACT_ATOMS: atom_id res chain seq x y z
N MET A 1 -6.93 15.82 -19.01
CA MET A 1 -6.28 15.14 -17.88
C MET A 1 -6.37 13.62 -18.03
N TRP A 2 -7.55 12.97 -17.95
CA TRP A 2 -7.67 11.51 -18.12
C TRP A 2 -7.19 10.95 -19.47
N ARG A 3 -7.50 11.64 -20.59
CA ARG A 3 -7.03 11.22 -21.92
C ARG A 3 -5.50 11.14 -22.04
N ASN A 4 -4.78 11.94 -21.26
CA ASN A 4 -3.32 12.00 -21.32
C ASN A 4 -2.67 10.84 -20.55
N ALA A 5 -3.33 10.32 -19.52
CA ALA A 5 -2.87 9.18 -18.72
C ALA A 5 -3.51 7.85 -19.17
N TRP A 6 -4.28 7.85 -20.26
CA TRP A 6 -5.07 6.68 -20.65
C TRP A 6 -4.20 5.47 -20.99
N SER A 7 -3.06 5.69 -21.64
CA SER A 7 -2.07 4.64 -21.93
C SER A 7 -1.48 3.99 -20.68
N GLU A 8 -1.37 4.76 -19.58
CA GLU A 8 -0.88 4.26 -18.28
C GLU A 8 -1.98 3.52 -17.52
N PHE A 9 -3.24 3.85 -17.77
CA PHE A 9 -4.40 3.23 -17.12
C PHE A 9 -4.83 1.92 -17.79
N ILE A 10 -4.70 1.77 -19.11
CA ILE A 10 -5.13 0.55 -19.83
C ILE A 10 -4.59 -0.75 -19.19
N PRO A 11 -3.30 -0.88 -18.84
CA PRO A 11 -2.76 -2.10 -18.25
C PRO A 11 -3.46 -2.52 -16.95
N PHE A 12 -4.02 -1.56 -16.20
CA PHE A 12 -4.78 -1.87 -15.00
C PHE A 12 -6.07 -2.66 -15.30
N LEU A 13 -6.68 -2.47 -16.47
CA LEU A 13 -7.90 -3.15 -16.86
C LEU A 13 -7.67 -4.63 -17.21
N ASP A 14 -6.45 -5.00 -17.60
CA ASP A 14 -6.07 -6.38 -17.94
C ASP A 14 -5.97 -7.29 -16.71
N TYR A 15 -5.85 -6.72 -15.50
CA TYR A 15 -5.78 -7.50 -14.26
C TYR A 15 -7.12 -8.12 -13.87
N ASP A 16 -7.09 -9.29 -13.22
CA ASP A 16 -8.26 -9.91 -12.62
C ASP A 16 -9.01 -8.99 -11.66
N THR A 17 -10.32 -9.20 -11.55
CA THR A 17 -11.21 -8.39 -10.69
C THR A 17 -10.72 -8.32 -9.24
N GLU A 18 -10.17 -9.41 -8.70
CA GLU A 18 -9.63 -9.47 -7.34
C GLU A 18 -8.37 -8.61 -7.16
N ILE A 19 -7.49 -8.54 -8.17
CA ILE A 19 -6.31 -7.66 -8.18
C ILE A 19 -6.78 -6.20 -8.26
N ARG A 20 -7.71 -5.90 -9.17
CA ARG A 20 -8.23 -4.54 -9.36
C ARG A 20 -8.88 -3.98 -8.10
N LYS A 21 -9.66 -4.79 -7.38
CA LYS A 21 -10.30 -4.40 -6.11
C LYS A 21 -9.28 -3.94 -5.05
N VAL A 22 -8.15 -4.63 -4.94
CA VAL A 22 -7.11 -4.28 -3.97
C VAL A 22 -6.42 -2.97 -4.38
N ILE A 23 -6.03 -2.83 -5.65
CA ILE A 23 -5.34 -1.63 -6.17
C ILE A 23 -6.22 -0.39 -6.11
N CYS A 24 -7.49 -0.49 -6.53
CA CYS A 24 -8.43 0.64 -6.50
C CYS A 24 -8.89 1.02 -5.09
N SER A 25 -8.57 0.24 -4.06
CA SER A 25 -8.90 0.63 -2.69
C SER A 25 -7.96 1.74 -2.23
N THR A 26 -8.41 2.99 -2.36
CA THR A 26 -7.62 4.15 -1.95
C THR A 26 -7.40 4.22 -0.44
N ASN A 27 -8.24 3.53 0.34
CA ASN A 27 -8.21 3.45 1.80
C ASN A 27 -6.82 3.22 2.41
N ALA A 28 -5.98 2.38 1.79
CA ALA A 28 -4.66 2.08 2.33
C ALA A 28 -3.74 3.30 2.31
N ILE A 29 -3.62 3.95 1.14
CA ILE A 29 -2.76 5.12 0.94
C ILE A 29 -3.37 6.34 1.61
N GLU A 30 -4.68 6.53 1.52
CA GLU A 30 -5.39 7.67 2.11
C GLU A 30 -5.34 7.64 3.63
N SER A 31 -5.54 6.47 4.26
CA SER A 31 -5.46 6.35 5.73
C SER A 31 -4.06 6.65 6.24
N LEU A 32 -3.02 6.24 5.51
CA LEU A 32 -1.64 6.57 5.83
C LEU A 32 -1.37 8.08 5.68
N ASN A 33 -1.75 8.66 4.54
CA ASN A 33 -1.62 10.09 4.27
C ASN A 33 -2.39 10.95 5.28
N ALA A 34 -3.55 10.50 5.75
CA ALA A 34 -4.30 11.18 6.81
C ALA A 34 -3.52 11.21 8.13
N ARG A 35 -2.86 10.10 8.51
CA ARG A 35 -2.02 10.01 9.72
C ARG A 35 -0.78 10.88 9.60
N TYR A 36 -0.10 10.87 8.46
CA TYR A 36 1.05 11.76 8.22
C TYR A 36 0.65 13.23 8.28
N ARG A 37 -0.44 13.63 7.61
CA ARG A 37 -0.94 15.02 7.67
C ARG A 37 -1.26 15.45 9.09
N ARG A 38 -1.86 14.57 9.91
CA ARG A 38 -2.14 14.85 11.33
C ARG A 38 -0.84 15.08 12.11
N ALA A 39 0.16 14.21 11.94
CA ALA A 39 1.44 14.32 12.66
C ALA A 39 2.23 15.58 12.26
N VAL A 40 2.26 15.91 10.96
CA VAL A 40 2.90 17.11 10.43
C VAL A 40 2.21 18.37 10.97
N ARG A 41 0.87 18.43 10.93
CA ARG A 41 0.10 19.57 11.48
C ARG A 41 0.32 19.76 12.98
N ALA A 42 0.40 18.66 13.75
CA ALA A 42 0.65 18.73 15.19
C ALA A 42 2.06 19.24 15.53
N ARG A 43 3.05 19.04 14.64
CA ARG A 43 4.42 19.54 14.81
C ARG A 43 4.62 20.97 14.33
N GLY A 44 3.95 21.37 13.25
CA GLY A 44 4.07 22.71 12.67
C GLY A 44 5.35 22.89 11.86
N HIS A 45 6.43 23.37 12.50
CA HIS A 45 7.72 23.62 11.85
C HIS A 45 8.74 22.51 12.15
N PHE A 46 9.56 22.16 11.16
CA PHE A 46 10.68 21.24 11.31
C PHE A 46 12.01 21.98 11.11
N PRO A 47 12.97 21.85 12.05
CA PRO A 47 14.24 22.57 11.98
C PRO A 47 15.17 22.02 10.88
N THR A 48 14.99 20.76 10.47
CA THR A 48 15.76 20.11 9.39
C THR A 48 14.90 19.08 8.66
N GLU A 49 15.33 18.69 7.46
CA GLU A 49 14.72 17.60 6.70
C GLU A 49 14.76 16.27 7.47
N GLN A 50 15.87 15.98 8.15
CA GLN A 50 16.02 14.76 8.95
C GLN A 50 15.01 14.71 10.11
N ALA A 51 14.65 15.85 10.70
CA ALA A 51 13.61 15.91 11.72
C ALA A 51 12.22 15.60 11.15
N ALA A 52 11.91 16.08 9.94
CA ALA A 52 10.67 15.75 9.23
C ALA A 52 10.62 14.26 8.87
N LEU A 53 11.69 13.70 8.32
CA LEU A 53 11.81 12.27 8.00
C LEU A 53 11.65 11.39 9.25
N LYS A 54 12.29 11.76 10.36
CA LYS A 54 12.14 11.05 11.64
C LYS A 54 10.69 11.07 12.13
N CYS A 55 9.97 12.17 11.94
CA CYS A 55 8.54 12.24 12.29
C CYS A 55 7.71 11.25 11.47
N LEU A 56 7.88 11.22 10.15
CA LEU A 56 7.17 10.27 9.27
C LEU A 56 7.54 8.81 9.57
N TYR A 57 8.81 8.53 9.85
CA TYR A 57 9.27 7.20 10.28
C TYR A 57 8.55 6.72 11.54
N LEU A 58 8.49 7.57 12.58
CA LEU A 58 7.82 7.21 13.84
C LEU A 58 6.32 6.99 13.64
N VAL A 59 5.66 7.79 12.80
CA VAL A 59 4.24 7.59 12.45
C VAL A 59 4.05 6.22 11.78
N THR A 60 4.90 5.88 10.82
CA THR A 60 4.86 4.60 10.10
C THR A 60 5.04 3.42 11.06
N ARG A 61 6.02 3.51 11.97
CA ARG A 61 6.28 2.47 12.98
C ARG A 61 5.12 2.32 13.98
N SER A 62 4.37 3.39 14.23
CA SER A 62 3.19 3.37 15.12
C SER A 62 1.90 2.87 14.45
N LEU A 63 1.94 2.47 13.18
CA LEU A 63 0.73 2.07 12.43
C LEU A 63 0.09 0.79 12.98
N ASP A 64 0.91 -0.19 13.36
CA ASP A 64 0.48 -1.48 13.90
C ASP A 64 1.35 -1.88 15.10
N PRO A 65 1.21 -1.19 16.24
CA PRO A 65 2.06 -1.41 17.41
C PRO A 65 1.85 -2.79 18.06
N THR A 66 0.74 -3.47 17.74
CA THR A 66 0.38 -4.79 18.29
C THR A 66 0.47 -5.93 17.26
N GLY A 67 0.77 -5.64 15.99
CA GLY A 67 0.81 -6.64 14.91
C GLY A 67 -0.56 -7.23 14.54
N THR A 68 -1.65 -6.68 15.08
CA THR A 68 -3.01 -7.20 14.88
C THR A 68 -3.65 -6.66 13.62
N GLY A 69 -3.22 -5.47 13.18
CA GLY A 69 -3.61 -4.88 11.91
C GLY A 69 -3.15 -5.74 10.75
N GLN A 70 -1.90 -6.18 10.77
CA GLN A 70 -1.30 -7.04 9.75
C GLN A 70 -2.14 -8.29 9.50
N LYS A 71 -2.51 -9.04 10.55
CA LYS A 71 -3.32 -10.27 10.43
C LYS A 71 -4.65 -10.04 9.72
N ARG A 72 -5.33 -8.92 10.00
CA ARG A 72 -6.61 -8.59 9.38
C ARG A 72 -6.46 -8.26 7.89
N TRP A 73 -5.34 -7.65 7.50
CA TRP A 73 -5.06 -7.32 6.12
C TRP A 73 -4.70 -8.57 5.32
N THR A 74 -3.88 -9.49 5.84
CA THR A 74 -3.48 -10.71 5.12
C THR A 74 -4.67 -11.57 4.67
N MET A 75 -5.75 -11.62 5.45
CA MET A 75 -6.97 -12.35 5.08
C MET A 75 -7.68 -11.76 3.85
N ARG A 76 -7.70 -10.42 3.70
CA ARG A 76 -8.33 -9.75 2.55
C ARG A 76 -7.53 -9.93 1.26
N TRP A 77 -6.24 -10.21 1.37
CA TRP A 77 -5.34 -10.36 0.24
C TRP A 77 -5.36 -11.76 -0.37
N LYS A 78 -5.93 -12.78 0.29
CA LYS A 78 -5.88 -14.17 -0.20
C LYS A 78 -6.46 -14.36 -1.62
N PRO A 79 -7.65 -13.83 -1.97
CA PRO A 79 -8.17 -13.93 -3.34
C PRO A 79 -7.26 -13.25 -4.37
N ALA A 80 -6.75 -12.05 -4.04
CA ALA A 80 -5.84 -11.31 -4.91
C ALA A 80 -4.49 -12.05 -5.08
N LEU A 81 -3.94 -12.65 -4.02
CA LEU A 81 -2.72 -13.44 -4.07
C LEU A 81 -2.86 -14.67 -4.99
N ASN A 82 -4.01 -15.34 -4.95
CA ASN A 82 -4.29 -16.44 -5.89
C ASN A 82 -4.31 -15.95 -7.34
N ALA A 83 -4.97 -14.83 -7.61
CA ALA A 83 -5.01 -14.24 -8.95
C ALA A 83 -3.61 -13.79 -9.43
N PHE A 84 -2.80 -13.20 -8.55
CA PHE A 84 -1.40 -12.89 -8.84
C PHE A 84 -0.59 -14.14 -9.16
N ALA A 85 -0.81 -15.25 -8.44
CA ALA A 85 -0.10 -16.49 -8.68
C ALA A 85 -0.41 -17.14 -10.03
N ILE A 86 -1.60 -16.89 -10.57
CA ILE A 86 -1.97 -17.33 -11.93
C ILE A 86 -1.38 -16.36 -12.97
N THR A 87 -1.60 -15.06 -12.77
CA THR A 87 -1.22 -14.01 -13.75
C THR A 87 0.30 -13.88 -13.91
N PHE A 88 1.06 -14.12 -12.82
CA PHE A 88 2.52 -13.96 -12.76
C PHE A 88 3.19 -15.22 -12.21
N ALA A 89 2.79 -16.39 -12.73
CA ALA A 89 3.26 -17.67 -12.23
C ALA A 89 4.80 -17.80 -12.20
N ASP A 90 5.49 -17.20 -13.17
CA ASP A 90 6.95 -17.19 -13.32
C ASP A 90 7.68 -16.30 -12.29
N ARG A 91 6.96 -15.43 -11.57
CA ARG A 91 7.53 -14.45 -10.63
C ARG A 91 7.15 -14.70 -9.18
N MET A 92 6.26 -15.65 -8.92
CA MET A 92 5.93 -16.02 -7.56
C MET A 92 7.08 -16.79 -6.93
N PRO A 93 7.41 -16.53 -5.65
CA PRO A 93 8.37 -17.36 -4.95
C PRO A 93 7.87 -18.81 -4.97
N GLY A 94 8.68 -19.71 -5.56
CA GLY A 94 8.40 -21.15 -5.53
C GLY A 94 8.40 -21.66 -4.10
N SER A 95 7.68 -22.75 -3.84
CA SER A 95 7.70 -23.44 -2.54
C SER A 95 9.06 -24.11 -2.21
N GLU A 96 10.03 -24.04 -3.11
CA GLU A 96 11.36 -24.63 -2.99
C GLU A 96 12.33 -23.65 -2.31
N THR A 97 12.15 -23.43 -1.01
CA THR A 97 13.25 -23.04 -0.10
C THR A 97 12.73 -23.11 1.33
N THR A 98 12.69 -24.31 1.91
CA THR A 98 12.97 -24.62 3.32
C THR A 98 13.27 -26.10 3.43
#